data_AF-A0A2A6CYS1-F1
#
_entry.id   AF-A0A2A6CYS1-F1
#
_cell.length_a   1.000
_cell.length_b   1.000
_cell.length_c   1.000
_cell.angle_alpha   90.00
_cell.angle_beta   90.00
_cell.angle_gamma   90.00
#
_symmetry.space_group_name_H-M   'P 1'
#
loop_
_entity.id
_entity.type
_entity.pdbx_description
1 polymer ?
#
loop_
_entity_poly.entity_id
_entity_poly.type
_entity_poly.pdbx_seq_one_letter_code
_entity_poly.pdbx_strand_id
1 'polypeptide(L)'
;MTSAVNLATLPDLIISKIIRVADVESFNVARLIVRQWNQLALDSLKFRARLPVINYFRWRVNHSKWHLFMQVADRYRGYFGVEKWIDNDMSDDEIVDIELAVDTRNSLMENRLRRLFNRCSRIEKLEIISYIENYEVIASAMGNTPVDELKVSNLRKFDTFSINTLVNFIRAHSDGKITMRFDNYNLWSSNRLNLTTLFTEASRLVPEIDCIVGDALPIELANLRMSWENSLSTVARAANSTYIFESTALPSGCVRLRVGLKRRD
;
A
#
# COMPACT_ATOMS: atom_id res chain seq x y z
N MET A 1 -11.00 -24.38 51.72
CA MET A 1 -11.84 -23.92 50.60
C MET A 1 -10.93 -23.73 49.41
N THR A 2 -10.99 -24.61 48.41
CA THR A 2 -10.24 -24.45 47.17
C THR A 2 -10.98 -23.46 46.28
N SER A 3 -10.46 -22.25 46.14
CA SER A 3 -10.97 -21.26 45.20
C SER A 3 -10.97 -21.89 43.80
N ALA A 4 -12.15 -22.00 43.17
CA ALA A 4 -12.26 -22.55 41.83
C ALA A 4 -11.49 -21.66 40.85
N VAL A 5 -10.49 -22.24 40.16
CA VAL A 5 -9.71 -21.54 39.14
C VAL A 5 -10.58 -21.39 37.89
N ASN A 6 -10.83 -20.16 37.47
CA ASN A 6 -11.51 -19.84 36.22
C ASN A 6 -10.68 -18.83 35.39
N LEU A 7 -11.07 -18.61 34.13
CA LEU A 7 -10.36 -17.72 33.20
C LEU A 7 -10.22 -16.28 33.73
N ALA A 8 -11.17 -15.79 34.53
CA ALA A 8 -11.13 -14.45 35.11
C ALA A 8 -10.13 -14.32 36.27
N THR A 9 -9.70 -15.44 36.86
CA THR A 9 -8.76 -15.47 38.00
C THR A 9 -7.33 -15.84 37.60
N LEU A 10 -7.06 -16.00 36.30
CA LEU A 10 -5.72 -16.35 35.82
C LEU A 10 -4.72 -15.19 36.02
N PRO A 11 -3.45 -15.48 36.34
CA PRO A 11 -2.41 -14.46 36.38
C PRO A 11 -2.19 -13.79 35.02
N ASP A 12 -1.81 -12.51 35.03
CA ASP A 12 -1.55 -11.69 33.82
C ASP A 12 -0.58 -12.37 32.84
N LEU A 13 0.46 -13.02 33.36
CA LEU A 13 1.45 -13.72 32.57
C LEU A 13 0.81 -14.86 31.75
N ILE A 14 -0.14 -15.59 32.34
CA ILE A 14 -0.82 -16.70 31.69
C ILE A 14 -1.81 -16.16 30.66
N ILE A 15 -2.61 -15.15 31.00
CA ILE A 15 -3.52 -14.50 30.06
C ILE A 15 -2.75 -13.94 28.86
N SER A 16 -1.62 -13.27 29.10
CA SER A 16 -0.76 -12.73 28.05
C SER A 16 -0.20 -13.82 27.13
N LYS A 17 0.17 -14.99 27.69
CA LYS A 17 0.60 -16.14 26.87
C LYS A 17 -0.56 -16.68 26.04
N ILE A 18 -1.76 -16.81 26.62
CA ILE A 18 -2.96 -17.25 25.91
C ILE A 18 -3.25 -16.29 24.75
N ILE A 19 -3.31 -14.98 25.00
CA ILE A 19 -3.56 -13.96 23.96
C ILE A 19 -2.50 -13.98 22.86
N ARG A 20 -1.24 -14.29 23.20
CA ARG A 20 -0.16 -14.38 22.19
C ARG A 20 -0.26 -15.62 21.29
N VAL A 21 -0.84 -16.70 21.80
CA VAL A 21 -1.03 -17.95 21.06
C VAL A 21 -2.38 -17.97 20.35
N ALA A 22 -3.37 -17.27 20.89
CA ALA A 22 -4.67 -17.09 20.28
C ALA A 22 -4.57 -16.18 19.05
N ASP A 23 -5.29 -16.55 18.00
CA ASP A 23 -5.40 -15.71 16.81
C ASP A 23 -6.11 -14.40 17.12
N VAL A 24 -5.78 -13.36 16.34
CA VAL A 24 -6.31 -12.00 16.49
C VAL A 24 -7.85 -11.97 16.42
N GLU A 25 -8.46 -12.94 15.76
CA GLU A 25 -9.93 -13.14 15.71
C GLU A 25 -10.54 -13.37 17.08
N SER A 26 -9.83 -14.11 17.94
CA SER A 26 -10.28 -14.43 19.29
C SER A 26 -10.24 -13.19 20.20
N PHE A 27 -9.60 -12.10 19.78
CA PHE A 27 -9.46 -10.92 20.62
C PHE A 27 -10.81 -10.25 20.88
N ASN A 28 -11.72 -10.27 19.91
CA ASN A 28 -13.06 -9.71 20.13
C ASN A 28 -13.80 -10.46 21.22
N VAL A 29 -13.66 -11.79 21.30
CA VAL A 29 -14.24 -12.62 22.38
C VAL A 29 -13.50 -12.41 23.69
N ALA A 30 -12.16 -12.39 23.67
CA ALA A 30 -11.32 -12.18 24.85
C ALA A 30 -11.64 -10.86 25.56
N ARG A 31 -11.95 -9.81 24.79
CA ARG A 31 -12.33 -8.49 25.32
C ARG A 31 -13.64 -8.50 26.10
N LEU A 32 -14.49 -9.51 25.92
CA LEU A 32 -15.77 -9.66 26.60
C LEU A 32 -15.68 -10.45 27.92
N ILE A 33 -14.53 -11.09 28.22
CA ILE A 33 -14.38 -11.94 29.41
C ILE A 33 -14.39 -11.10 30.68
N VAL A 34 -13.36 -10.27 30.89
CA VAL A 34 -13.25 -9.30 31.99
C VAL A 34 -12.31 -8.16 31.60
N ARG A 35 -12.33 -7.05 32.36
CA ARG A 35 -11.53 -5.83 32.10
C ARG A 35 -10.03 -6.11 31.90
N GLN A 36 -9.45 -7.03 32.68
CA GLN A 36 -8.03 -7.40 32.60
C GLN A 36 -7.67 -8.00 31.25
N TRP A 37 -8.50 -8.91 30.72
CA TRP A 37 -8.31 -9.52 29.40
C TRP A 37 -8.40 -8.47 28.30
N ASN A 38 -9.35 -7.53 28.39
CA ASN A 38 -9.44 -6.43 27.43
C ASN A 38 -8.18 -5.56 27.44
N GLN A 39 -7.63 -5.23 28.60
CA GLN A 39 -6.39 -4.44 28.69
C GLN A 39 -5.20 -5.18 28.07
N LEU A 40 -4.99 -6.45 28.41
CA LEU A 40 -3.90 -7.25 27.86
C LEU A 40 -4.06 -7.49 26.35
N ALA A 41 -5.29 -7.65 25.86
CA ALA A 41 -5.58 -7.74 24.43
C ALA A 41 -5.22 -6.43 23.72
N LEU A 42 -5.62 -5.28 24.26
CA LEU A 42 -5.26 -3.96 23.72
C LEU A 42 -3.74 -3.74 23.74
N ASP A 43 -3.04 -4.16 24.80
CA ASP A 43 -1.59 -4.07 24.89
C ASP A 43 -0.90 -4.97 23.86
N SER A 44 -1.47 -6.14 23.56
CA SER A 44 -0.95 -7.01 22.51
C SER A 44 -1.11 -6.42 21.10
N LEU A 45 -2.17 -5.65 20.86
CA LEU A 45 -2.43 -4.94 19.59
C LEU A 45 -1.48 -3.76 19.36
N LYS A 46 -0.77 -3.28 20.39
CA LYS A 46 0.29 -2.25 20.22
C LYS A 46 1.46 -2.77 19.38
N PHE A 47 1.66 -4.08 19.33
CA PHE A 47 2.72 -4.70 18.53
C PHE A 47 2.23 -4.92 17.10
N ARG A 48 2.40 -3.89 16.28
CA ARG A 48 1.95 -3.85 14.88
C ARG A 48 2.33 -5.10 14.08
N ALA A 49 3.52 -5.66 14.28
CA ALA A 49 4.00 -6.86 13.59
C ALA A 49 3.14 -8.13 13.80
N ARG A 50 2.25 -8.14 14.80
CA ARG A 50 1.32 -9.25 15.06
C ARG A 50 -0.07 -9.06 14.44
N LEU A 51 -0.32 -7.89 13.87
CA LEU A 51 -1.60 -7.60 13.25
C LEU A 51 -1.72 -8.30 11.89
N PRO A 52 -2.95 -8.62 11.44
CA PRO A 52 -3.17 -9.18 10.12
C PRO A 52 -2.58 -8.32 9.00
N VAL A 53 -2.18 -8.96 7.92
CA VAL A 53 -1.69 -8.28 6.70
C VAL A 53 -2.87 -8.05 5.77
N ILE A 54 -2.89 -6.90 5.08
CA ILE A 54 -3.77 -6.70 3.93
C ILE A 54 -2.96 -7.07 2.68
N ASN A 55 -3.37 -8.13 1.99
CA ASN A 55 -2.65 -8.64 0.82
C ASN A 55 -2.69 -7.65 -0.33
N TYR A 56 -3.86 -7.05 -0.55
CA TYR A 56 -4.02 -6.07 -1.60
C TYR A 56 -5.08 -5.05 -1.24
N PHE A 57 -4.79 -3.78 -1.49
CA PHE A 57 -5.73 -2.69 -1.35
C PHE A 57 -5.67 -1.83 -2.60
N ARG A 58 -6.80 -1.65 -3.29
CA ARG A 58 -6.93 -0.76 -4.43
C ARG A 58 -7.92 0.35 -4.09
N TRP A 59 -7.46 1.59 -4.25
CA TRP A 59 -8.28 2.77 -4.13
C TRP A 59 -8.40 3.47 -5.48
N ARG A 60 -9.62 3.53 -6.00
CA ARG A 60 -9.94 4.24 -7.23
C ARG A 60 -10.91 5.37 -6.94
N VAL A 61 -10.60 6.58 -7.41
CA VAL A 61 -11.52 7.71 -7.33
C VAL A 61 -12.09 7.97 -8.72
N ASN A 62 -13.40 7.86 -8.85
CA ASN A 62 -14.12 8.16 -10.09
C ASN A 62 -15.16 9.25 -9.82
N HIS A 63 -14.95 10.43 -10.39
CA HIS A 63 -15.78 11.61 -10.15
C HIS A 63 -15.95 11.88 -8.64
N SER A 64 -17.18 11.69 -8.13
CA SER A 64 -17.56 11.89 -6.72
C SER A 64 -17.69 10.57 -5.95
N LYS A 65 -17.11 9.47 -6.44
CA LYS A 65 -17.18 8.16 -5.77
C LYS A 65 -15.78 7.58 -5.55
N TRP A 66 -15.58 7.04 -4.36
CA TRP A 66 -14.47 6.15 -4.03
C TRP A 66 -14.92 4.71 -4.27
N HIS A 67 -14.11 3.99 -5.03
CA HIS A 67 -14.18 2.55 -5.20
C HIS A 67 -13.00 1.95 -4.47
N LEU A 68 -13.30 1.22 -3.40
CA LEU A 68 -12.35 0.52 -2.57
C LEU A 68 -12.45 -0.96 -2.88
N PHE A 69 -11.31 -1.57 -3.13
CA PHE A 69 -11.19 -3.01 -3.29
C PHE A 69 -10.11 -3.51 -2.34
N MET A 70 -10.36 -4.62 -1.66
CA MET A 70 -9.44 -5.16 -0.66
C MET A 70 -9.41 -6.68 -0.74
N GLN A 71 -8.21 -7.25 -0.58
CA GLN A 71 -7.98 -8.68 -0.40
C GLN A 71 -7.38 -8.94 0.98
N VAL A 72 -8.02 -9.82 1.73
CA VAL A 72 -7.58 -10.30 3.05
C VAL A 72 -7.91 -11.78 3.18
N ALA A 73 -7.22 -12.48 4.08
CA ALA A 73 -7.63 -13.83 4.44
C ALA A 73 -9.06 -13.83 5.00
N ASP A 74 -9.91 -14.78 4.59
CA ASP A 74 -11.35 -14.83 4.93
C ASP A 74 -11.59 -14.72 6.44
N ARG A 75 -10.79 -15.46 7.21
CA ARG A 75 -10.82 -15.48 8.68
C ARG A 75 -10.70 -14.09 9.33
N TYR A 76 -10.08 -13.11 8.66
CA TYR A 76 -9.95 -11.74 9.15
C TYR A 76 -11.06 -10.77 8.72
N ARG A 77 -12.06 -11.20 7.93
CA ARG A 77 -13.18 -10.32 7.52
C ARG A 77 -13.89 -9.69 8.71
N GLY A 78 -14.18 -10.52 9.72
CA GLY A 78 -14.83 -10.07 10.95
C GLY A 78 -13.98 -9.06 11.74
N TYR A 79 -12.67 -9.30 11.76
CA TYR A 79 -11.73 -8.43 12.43
C TYR A 79 -11.62 -7.05 11.74
N PHE A 80 -11.63 -7.00 10.41
CA PHE A 80 -11.62 -5.74 9.66
C PHE A 80 -12.98 -5.04 9.60
N GLY A 81 -14.08 -5.74 9.94
CA GLY A 81 -15.44 -5.17 9.91
C GLY A 81 -15.96 -4.95 8.49
N VAL A 82 -15.62 -5.87 7.59
CA VAL A 82 -15.90 -5.82 6.15
C VAL A 82 -16.85 -6.92 5.68
N GLU A 83 -17.54 -7.58 6.62
CA GLU A 83 -18.47 -8.70 6.35
C GLU A 83 -19.70 -8.26 5.56
N LYS A 84 -20.03 -6.97 5.62
CA LYS A 84 -21.18 -6.37 4.91
C LYS A 84 -20.81 -5.68 3.61
N TRP A 85 -19.56 -5.76 3.20
CA TRP A 85 -19.13 -5.23 1.90
C TRP A 85 -19.49 -6.26 0.82
N ILE A 86 -19.50 -5.83 -0.44
CA ILE A 86 -19.93 -6.72 -1.52
C ILE A 86 -18.81 -7.73 -1.76
N ASP A 87 -19.16 -9.01 -1.63
CA ASP A 87 -18.28 -10.12 -1.97
C ASP A 87 -18.28 -10.33 -3.48
N ASN A 88 -17.10 -10.48 -4.06
CA ASN A 88 -16.99 -10.96 -5.43
C ASN A 88 -16.80 -12.48 -5.35
N ASP A 89 -17.77 -13.25 -5.85
CA ASP A 89 -17.84 -14.74 -5.87
C ASP A 89 -16.66 -15.44 -6.60
N MET A 90 -15.60 -14.72 -6.93
CA MET A 90 -14.41 -15.19 -7.65
C MET A 90 -13.22 -15.48 -6.72
N SER A 91 -13.45 -15.53 -5.40
CA SER A 91 -12.39 -15.73 -4.40
C SER A 91 -11.91 -17.19 -4.32
N ASP A 92 -10.62 -17.33 -4.01
CA ASP A 92 -10.05 -18.59 -3.52
C ASP A 92 -10.59 -18.84 -2.11
N ASP A 93 -10.68 -20.10 -1.67
CA ASP A 93 -11.32 -20.51 -0.41
C ASP A 93 -10.68 -19.81 0.82
N GLU A 94 -9.46 -19.29 0.71
CA GLU A 94 -8.73 -18.63 1.79
C GLU A 94 -8.64 -17.10 1.69
N ILE A 95 -8.80 -16.49 0.51
CA ILE A 95 -8.61 -15.04 0.28
C ILE A 95 -9.87 -14.45 -0.33
N VAL A 96 -10.46 -13.47 0.35
CA VAL A 96 -11.69 -12.83 -0.12
C VAL A 96 -11.44 -11.49 -0.76
N ASP A 97 -12.09 -11.30 -1.90
CA ASP A 97 -12.18 -10.06 -2.66
C ASP A 97 -13.38 -9.24 -2.22
N ILE A 98 -13.11 -8.05 -1.68
CA ILE A 98 -14.15 -7.24 -1.06
C ILE A 98 -14.21 -5.87 -1.73
N GLU A 99 -15.38 -5.48 -2.21
CA GLU A 99 -15.60 -4.18 -2.87
C GLU A 99 -16.58 -3.27 -2.12
N LEU A 100 -16.27 -1.98 -2.09
CA LEU A 100 -17.13 -0.94 -1.55
C LEU A 100 -17.07 0.33 -2.41
N ALA A 101 -18.24 0.80 -2.85
CA ALA A 101 -18.40 2.08 -3.53
C ALA A 101 -19.10 3.11 -2.61
N VAL A 102 -18.46 4.25 -2.34
CA VAL A 102 -19.00 5.30 -1.45
C VAL A 102 -18.82 6.69 -2.04
N ASP A 103 -19.71 7.61 -1.72
CA ASP A 103 -19.59 9.03 -2.07
C ASP A 103 -18.36 9.69 -1.39
N THR A 104 -17.60 10.48 -2.15
CA THR A 104 -16.36 11.16 -1.70
C THR A 104 -16.59 12.18 -0.58
N ARG A 105 -17.82 12.67 -0.37
CA ARG A 105 -18.12 13.68 0.66
C ARG A 105 -18.25 13.10 2.07
N ASN A 106 -17.98 11.81 2.23
CA ASN A 106 -18.23 11.10 3.47
C ASN A 106 -17.01 11.09 4.39
N SER A 107 -16.91 12.06 5.32
CA SER A 107 -15.86 12.08 6.36
C SER A 107 -15.86 10.82 7.25
N LEU A 108 -16.98 10.09 7.34
CA LEU A 108 -17.03 8.80 8.02
C LEU A 108 -16.17 7.76 7.30
N MET A 109 -15.93 7.92 6.00
CA MET A 109 -15.10 7.00 5.23
C MET A 109 -13.63 7.13 5.61
N GLU A 110 -13.11 8.35 5.76
CA GLU A 110 -11.73 8.54 6.24
C GLU A 110 -11.53 7.87 7.62
N ASN A 111 -12.49 8.02 8.53
CA ASN A 111 -12.46 7.34 9.83
C ASN A 111 -12.59 5.81 9.73
N ARG A 112 -13.25 5.28 8.69
CA ARG A 112 -13.30 3.84 8.42
C ARG A 112 -11.96 3.34 7.89
N LEU A 113 -11.38 4.03 6.90
CA LEU A 113 -10.05 3.73 6.36
C LEU A 113 -8.99 3.77 7.46
N ARG A 114 -9.01 4.81 8.31
CA ARG A 114 -8.09 4.93 9.44
C ARG A 114 -8.18 3.76 10.41
N ARG A 115 -9.40 3.32 10.73
CA ARG A 115 -9.61 2.13 11.58
C ARG A 115 -9.13 0.86 10.91
N LEU A 116 -9.33 0.72 9.60
CA LEU A 116 -8.90 -0.42 8.81
C LEU A 116 -7.37 -0.51 8.76
N PHE A 117 -6.67 0.57 8.43
CA PHE A 117 -5.21 0.58 8.38
C PHE A 117 -4.54 0.46 9.75
N ASN A 118 -5.14 1.03 10.81
CA ASN A 118 -4.65 0.83 12.19
C ASN A 118 -4.79 -0.62 12.69
N ARG A 119 -5.58 -1.45 12.01
CA ARG A 119 -5.77 -2.86 12.33
C ARG A 119 -4.86 -3.78 11.52
N CYS A 120 -4.07 -3.26 10.59
CA CYS A 120 -3.16 -4.08 9.81
C CYS A 120 -1.69 -3.85 10.20
N SER A 121 -0.87 -4.87 10.04
CA SER A 121 0.58 -4.78 10.25
C SER A 121 1.23 -3.99 9.12
N ARG A 122 0.88 -4.34 7.89
CA ARG A 122 1.32 -3.73 6.63
C ARG A 122 0.30 -4.01 5.53
N ILE A 123 0.51 -3.35 4.39
CA ILE A 123 -0.19 -3.64 3.13
C ILE A 123 0.86 -4.21 2.16
N GLU A 124 0.66 -5.44 1.69
CA GLU A 124 1.60 -6.03 0.73
C GLU A 124 1.55 -5.30 -0.61
N LYS A 125 0.35 -4.96 -1.08
CA LYS A 125 0.20 -4.19 -2.31
C LYS A 125 -0.85 -3.09 -2.18
N LEU A 126 -0.46 -1.85 -2.43
CA LEU A 126 -1.35 -0.70 -2.48
C LEU A 126 -1.43 -0.16 -3.91
N GLU A 127 -2.60 -0.18 -4.54
CA GLU A 127 -2.82 0.45 -5.83
C GLU A 127 -3.71 1.70 -5.72
N ILE A 128 -3.16 2.86 -6.07
CA ILE A 128 -3.89 4.12 -6.12
C ILE A 128 -4.15 4.50 -7.58
N ILE A 129 -5.43 4.56 -7.94
CA ILE A 129 -5.92 4.96 -9.27
C ILE A 129 -6.73 6.25 -9.08
N SER A 130 -6.02 7.36 -8.91
CA SER A 130 -6.63 8.64 -8.54
C SER A 130 -5.76 9.81 -8.98
N TYR A 131 -6.37 10.99 -9.02
CA TYR A 131 -5.64 12.25 -9.05
C TYR A 131 -4.84 12.45 -7.76
N ILE A 132 -3.72 13.20 -7.87
CA ILE A 132 -2.75 13.40 -6.80
C ILE A 132 -3.35 14.17 -5.62
N GLU A 133 -4.36 15.01 -5.87
CA GLU A 133 -5.06 15.81 -4.87
C GLU A 133 -5.77 14.92 -3.81
N ASN A 134 -6.05 13.65 -4.12
CA ASN A 134 -6.64 12.73 -3.16
C ASN A 134 -5.59 11.99 -2.31
N TYR A 135 -4.30 12.09 -2.60
CA TYR A 135 -3.27 11.31 -1.89
C TYR A 135 -3.18 11.68 -0.41
N GLU A 136 -3.45 12.94 -0.06
CA GLU A 136 -3.44 13.39 1.33
C GLU A 136 -4.48 12.66 2.18
N VAL A 137 -5.65 12.34 1.62
CA VAL A 137 -6.72 11.65 2.33
C VAL A 137 -6.31 10.22 2.69
N ILE A 138 -5.74 9.47 1.74
CA ILE A 138 -5.28 8.11 2.04
C ILE A 138 -4.02 8.10 2.89
N ALA A 139 -3.09 9.05 2.70
CA ALA A 139 -1.93 9.21 3.56
C ALA A 139 -2.33 9.45 5.03
N SER A 140 -3.27 10.39 5.25
CA SER A 140 -3.85 10.68 6.57
C SER A 140 -4.50 9.44 7.19
N ALA A 141 -5.29 8.70 6.40
CA ALA A 141 -5.94 7.48 6.88
C ALA A 141 -4.93 6.38 7.21
N MET A 142 -3.88 6.21 6.42
CA MET A 142 -2.88 5.15 6.61
C MET A 142 -2.03 5.37 7.85
N GLY A 143 -1.77 6.62 8.27
CA GLY A 143 -0.87 6.89 9.39
C GLY A 143 0.50 6.25 9.16
N ASN A 144 1.01 5.45 10.09
CA ASN A 144 2.33 4.82 9.94
C ASN A 144 2.26 3.41 9.32
N THR A 145 1.30 3.14 8.45
CA THR A 145 1.13 1.81 7.83
C THR A 145 2.12 1.63 6.68
N PRO A 146 3.06 0.67 6.78
CA PRO A 146 4.00 0.42 5.70
C PRO A 146 3.35 -0.35 4.54
N VAL A 147 3.93 -0.19 3.37
CA VAL A 147 3.53 -0.75 2.08
C VAL A 147 4.73 -1.40 1.42
N ASP A 148 4.59 -2.69 1.05
CA ASP A 148 5.66 -3.43 0.39
C ASP A 148 5.72 -3.08 -1.11
N GLU A 149 4.58 -3.06 -1.82
CA GLU A 149 4.46 -2.64 -3.22
C GLU A 149 3.45 -1.50 -3.40
N LEU A 150 3.93 -0.30 -3.75
CA LEU A 150 3.09 0.84 -4.10
C LEU A 150 2.91 0.96 -5.61
N LYS A 151 1.69 0.80 -6.10
CA LYS A 151 1.31 1.04 -7.50
C LYS A 151 0.52 2.32 -7.64
N VAL A 152 0.95 3.21 -8.52
CA VAL A 152 0.33 4.49 -8.79
C VAL A 152 -0.05 4.58 -10.26
N SER A 153 -1.30 4.90 -10.57
CA SER A 153 -1.82 5.01 -11.94
C SER A 153 -2.66 6.28 -12.12
N ASN A 154 -2.92 6.66 -13.38
CA ASN A 154 -3.71 7.85 -13.75
C ASN A 154 -3.12 9.18 -13.23
N LEU A 155 -1.80 9.28 -13.16
CA LEU A 155 -1.10 10.54 -12.90
C LEU A 155 -1.21 11.45 -14.12
N ARG A 156 -1.90 12.59 -13.97
CA ARG A 156 -2.13 13.55 -15.08
C ARG A 156 -1.33 14.85 -14.97
N LYS A 157 -0.76 15.12 -13.79
CA LYS A 157 -0.01 16.35 -13.49
C LYS A 157 1.31 15.98 -12.81
N PHE A 158 2.37 16.68 -13.20
CA PHE A 158 3.71 16.55 -12.64
C PHE A 158 4.29 17.92 -12.33
N ASP A 159 3.50 18.83 -11.76
CA ASP A 159 4.04 20.06 -11.21
C ASP A 159 4.83 19.76 -9.92
N THR A 160 5.55 20.78 -9.43
CA THR A 160 6.36 20.67 -8.20
C THR A 160 5.54 20.19 -7.01
N PHE A 161 4.28 20.63 -6.89
CA PHE A 161 3.39 20.19 -5.82
C PHE A 161 3.10 18.69 -5.91
N SER A 162 2.68 18.22 -7.08
CA SER A 162 2.33 16.82 -7.34
C SER A 162 3.50 15.88 -7.06
N ILE A 163 4.71 16.28 -7.47
CA ILE A 163 5.94 15.52 -7.21
C ILE A 163 6.21 15.46 -5.72
N ASN A 164 6.17 16.59 -5.02
CA ASN A 164 6.44 16.63 -3.58
C ASN A 164 5.43 15.78 -2.81
N THR A 165 4.15 15.84 -3.16
CA THR A 165 3.10 15.01 -2.56
C THR A 165 3.40 13.52 -2.75
N LEU A 166 3.74 13.09 -3.96
CA LEU A 166 4.06 11.69 -4.24
C LEU A 166 5.34 11.23 -3.53
N VAL A 167 6.40 12.04 -3.54
CA VAL A 167 7.67 11.74 -2.84
C VAL A 167 7.45 11.64 -1.33
N ASN A 168 6.65 12.54 -0.74
CA ASN A 168 6.31 12.49 0.68
C ASN A 168 5.48 11.23 1.00
N PHE A 169 4.54 10.86 0.13
CA PHE A 169 3.77 9.62 0.26
C PHE A 169 4.69 8.40 0.25
N ILE A 170 5.60 8.32 -0.71
CA ILE A 170 6.60 7.26 -0.83
C ILE A 170 7.44 7.17 0.45
N ARG A 171 7.99 8.31 0.90
CA ARG A 171 8.83 8.37 2.11
C ARG A 171 8.09 7.89 3.36
N ALA A 172 6.81 8.21 3.48
CA ALA A 172 6.03 7.91 4.67
C ALA A 172 5.58 6.44 4.75
N HIS A 173 5.38 5.77 3.61
CA HIS A 173 4.69 4.50 3.57
C HIS A 173 5.37 3.40 2.77
N SER A 174 6.27 3.70 1.83
CA SER A 174 6.79 2.70 0.90
C SER A 174 8.18 2.22 1.32
N ASP A 175 8.29 0.94 1.67
CA ASP A 175 9.57 0.32 2.06
C ASP A 175 10.17 -0.58 0.98
N GLY A 176 9.38 -0.97 -0.02
CA GLY A 176 9.79 -1.93 -1.04
C GLY A 176 9.75 -1.36 -2.46
N LYS A 177 8.81 -1.81 -3.26
CA LYS A 177 8.75 -1.55 -4.70
C LYS A 177 7.74 -0.47 -5.03
N ILE A 178 8.07 0.39 -6.00
CA ILE A 178 7.10 1.31 -6.60
C ILE A 178 6.84 0.92 -8.05
N THR A 179 5.59 0.96 -8.47
CA THR A 179 5.19 0.86 -9.88
C THR A 179 4.38 2.08 -10.28
N MET A 180 4.88 2.89 -11.20
CA MET A 180 4.17 4.04 -11.77
C MET A 180 3.64 3.70 -13.16
N ARG A 181 2.34 3.86 -13.39
CA ARG A 181 1.70 3.64 -14.68
C ARG A 181 1.26 4.95 -15.31
N PHE A 182 1.72 5.17 -16.53
CA PHE A 182 1.40 6.30 -17.39
C PHE A 182 0.55 5.79 -18.54
N ASP A 183 -0.72 6.19 -18.58
CA ASP A 183 -1.63 5.71 -19.62
C ASP A 183 -1.40 6.43 -20.97
N ASN A 184 -0.60 7.51 -21.01
CA ASN A 184 -0.37 8.30 -22.21
C ASN A 184 1.10 8.73 -22.33
N TYR A 185 1.77 8.35 -23.42
CA TYR A 185 3.15 8.74 -23.71
C TYR A 185 3.37 10.27 -23.75
N ASN A 186 2.40 11.05 -24.23
CA ASN A 186 2.52 12.51 -24.31
C ASN A 186 2.61 13.18 -22.93
N LEU A 187 1.94 12.62 -21.92
CA LEU A 187 2.07 13.10 -20.54
C LEU A 187 3.49 12.88 -20.04
N TRP A 188 4.10 11.77 -20.42
CA TRP A 188 5.48 11.48 -20.06
C TRP A 188 6.46 12.43 -20.77
N SER A 189 6.38 12.53 -22.09
CA SER A 189 7.35 13.30 -22.89
C SER A 189 7.33 14.79 -22.53
N SER A 190 6.15 15.35 -22.28
CA SER A 190 5.97 16.75 -21.90
C SER A 190 6.48 17.08 -20.49
N ASN A 191 6.58 16.08 -19.60
CA ASN A 191 6.97 16.26 -18.19
C ASN A 191 8.34 15.66 -17.86
N ARG A 192 9.21 15.46 -18.86
CA ARG A 192 10.50 14.77 -18.70
C ARG A 192 11.37 15.29 -17.56
N LEU A 193 11.50 16.61 -17.39
CA LEU A 193 12.31 17.22 -16.33
C LEU A 193 11.73 16.90 -14.95
N ASN A 194 10.43 17.10 -14.79
CA ASN A 194 9.69 16.86 -13.56
C ASN A 194 9.73 15.37 -13.16
N LEU A 195 9.55 14.48 -14.13
CA LEU A 195 9.72 13.05 -13.93
C LEU A 195 11.14 12.71 -13.50
N THR A 196 12.16 13.25 -14.17
CA THR A 196 13.56 13.03 -13.78
C THR A 196 13.79 13.38 -12.31
N THR A 197 13.24 14.50 -11.84
CA THR A 197 13.27 14.88 -10.41
C THR A 197 12.55 13.85 -9.54
N LEU A 198 11.31 13.49 -9.87
CA LEU A 198 10.51 12.50 -9.12
C LEU A 198 11.26 11.17 -8.97
N PHE A 199 11.78 10.63 -10.06
CA PHE A 199 12.47 9.34 -10.05
C PHE A 199 13.82 9.40 -9.35
N THR A 200 14.54 10.52 -9.45
CA THR A 200 15.76 10.76 -8.66
C THR A 200 15.46 10.68 -7.17
N GLU A 201 14.43 11.40 -6.71
CA GLU A 201 14.04 11.40 -5.29
C GLU A 201 13.49 10.03 -4.85
N ALA A 202 12.58 9.42 -5.63
CA ALA A 202 12.02 8.11 -5.32
C ALA A 202 13.10 7.03 -5.24
N SER A 203 14.11 7.06 -6.11
CA SER A 203 15.18 6.05 -6.10
C SER A 203 16.05 6.11 -4.84
N ARG A 204 16.07 7.24 -4.13
CA ARG A 204 16.75 7.33 -2.83
C ARG A 204 15.94 6.69 -1.72
N LEU A 205 14.64 6.56 -1.91
CA LEU A 205 13.69 6.09 -0.90
C LEU A 205 13.41 4.59 -1.03
N VAL A 206 13.39 4.05 -2.25
CA VAL A 206 13.01 2.66 -2.50
C VAL A 206 14.06 1.89 -3.34
N PRO A 207 14.21 0.57 -3.11
CA PRO A 207 15.15 -0.27 -3.86
C PRO A 207 14.76 -0.51 -5.32
N GLU A 208 13.46 -0.58 -5.64
CA GLU A 208 12.96 -0.93 -6.98
C GLU A 208 11.89 0.06 -7.45
N ILE A 209 12.07 0.60 -8.66
CA ILE A 209 11.08 1.41 -9.34
C ILE A 209 10.78 0.80 -10.71
N ASP A 210 9.52 0.49 -10.92
CA ASP A 210 8.95 0.13 -12.21
C ASP A 210 8.16 1.32 -12.77
N CYS A 211 8.33 1.55 -14.06
CA CYS A 211 7.55 2.48 -14.85
C CYS A 211 6.88 1.72 -15.99
N ILE A 212 5.57 1.88 -16.14
CA ILE A 212 4.78 1.28 -17.21
C ILE A 212 4.23 2.42 -18.06
N VAL A 213 4.59 2.48 -19.33
CA VAL A 213 4.09 3.50 -20.27
C VAL A 213 3.19 2.83 -21.30
N GLY A 214 1.95 3.29 -21.36
CA GLY A 214 0.95 2.90 -22.35
C GLY A 214 1.05 3.71 -23.64
N ASP A 215 0.48 3.17 -24.71
CA ASP A 215 0.26 3.82 -26.01
C ASP A 215 1.51 4.42 -26.67
N ALA A 216 2.69 3.88 -26.40
CA ALA A 216 3.94 4.36 -26.98
C ALA A 216 4.30 3.58 -28.26
N LEU A 217 4.55 4.29 -29.35
CA LEU A 217 5.06 3.72 -30.59
C LEU A 217 6.50 3.19 -30.40
N PRO A 218 6.97 2.20 -31.19
CA PRO A 218 8.33 1.66 -31.08
C PRO A 218 9.44 2.72 -31.08
N ILE A 219 9.31 3.78 -31.89
CA ILE A 219 10.29 4.88 -31.95
C ILE A 219 10.26 5.75 -30.69
N GLU A 220 9.07 5.97 -30.14
CA GLU A 220 8.86 6.69 -28.89
C GLU A 220 9.46 5.92 -27.71
N LEU A 221 9.32 4.59 -27.73
CA LEU A 221 9.92 3.70 -26.74
C LEU A 221 11.45 3.73 -26.78
N ALA A 222 12.06 3.76 -27.97
CA ALA A 222 13.51 3.90 -28.12
C ALA A 222 14.01 5.25 -27.55
N ASN A 223 13.30 6.34 -27.83
CA ASN A 223 13.61 7.67 -27.30
C ASN A 223 13.43 7.73 -25.78
N LEU A 224 12.37 7.10 -25.27
CA LEU A 224 12.08 7.04 -23.84
C LEU A 224 13.16 6.26 -23.11
N ARG A 225 13.57 5.11 -23.65
CA ARG A 225 14.67 4.30 -23.14
C ARG A 225 15.97 5.12 -23.07
N MET A 226 16.40 5.74 -24.17
CA MET A 226 17.63 6.55 -24.18
C MET A 226 17.55 7.73 -23.19
N SER A 227 16.39 8.38 -23.13
CA SER A 227 16.15 9.45 -22.15
C SER A 227 16.31 8.93 -20.71
N TRP A 228 15.74 7.76 -20.44
CA TRP A 228 15.74 7.13 -19.13
C TRP A 228 17.13 6.70 -18.70
N GLU A 229 17.86 6.01 -19.57
CA GLU A 229 19.24 5.59 -19.33
C GLU A 229 20.14 6.79 -19.04
N ASN A 230 19.94 7.93 -19.73
CA ASN A 230 20.66 9.17 -19.43
C ASN A 230 20.32 9.73 -18.04
N SER A 231 19.03 9.82 -17.68
CA SER A 231 18.61 10.27 -16.34
C SER A 231 19.14 9.34 -15.24
N LEU A 232 19.01 8.02 -15.42
CA LEU A 232 19.50 7.02 -14.47
C LEU A 232 21.01 7.03 -14.33
N SER A 233 21.75 7.23 -15.42
CA SER A 233 23.21 7.36 -15.34
C SER A 233 23.62 8.54 -14.46
N THR A 234 22.84 9.63 -14.49
CA THR A 234 23.06 10.81 -13.65
C THR A 234 22.75 10.49 -12.18
N VAL A 235 21.62 9.83 -11.92
CA VAL A 235 21.20 9.40 -10.57
C VAL A 235 22.20 8.42 -9.96
N ALA A 236 22.61 7.41 -10.71
CA ALA A 236 23.53 6.37 -10.25
C ALA A 236 24.91 6.94 -9.90
N ARG A 237 25.41 7.89 -10.71
CA ARG A 237 26.63 8.66 -10.39
C ARG A 237 26.47 9.44 -9.09
N ALA A 238 25.34 10.14 -8.91
CA ALA A 238 25.06 10.91 -7.71
C ALA A 238 24.94 10.04 -6.45
N ALA A 239 24.43 8.81 -6.59
CA ALA A 239 24.21 7.87 -5.49
C ALA A 239 25.38 6.88 -5.28
N ASN A 240 26.48 7.00 -6.02
CA ASN A 240 27.58 6.02 -6.06
C ASN A 240 27.10 4.55 -6.13
N SER A 241 26.07 4.31 -6.95
CA SER A 241 25.40 3.01 -7.07
C SER A 241 25.47 2.50 -8.51
N THR A 242 25.23 1.20 -8.68
CA THR A 242 24.98 0.62 -10.00
C THR A 242 23.49 0.40 -10.17
N TYR A 243 22.96 0.67 -11.35
CA TYR A 243 21.57 0.39 -11.68
C TYR A 243 21.47 -0.77 -12.65
N ILE A 244 20.42 -1.56 -12.51
CA ILE A 244 19.99 -2.53 -13.51
C ILE A 244 18.80 -1.91 -14.22
N PHE A 245 18.92 -1.75 -15.53
CA PHE A 245 17.84 -1.29 -16.38
C PHE A 245 17.34 -2.44 -17.25
N GLU A 246 16.07 -2.79 -17.07
CA GLU A 246 15.40 -3.77 -17.91
C GLU A 246 14.24 -3.09 -18.64
N SER A 247 14.15 -3.35 -19.95
CA SER A 247 13.00 -2.94 -20.75
C SER A 247 12.32 -4.20 -21.28
N THR A 248 11.03 -4.33 -21.00
CA THR A 248 10.22 -5.47 -21.46
C THR A 248 8.96 -4.95 -22.13
N ALA A 249 8.73 -5.36 -23.38
CA ALA A 249 7.47 -5.14 -24.06
C ALA A 249 6.38 -6.02 -23.42
N LEU A 250 5.24 -5.44 -23.08
CA LEU A 250 4.09 -6.14 -22.53
C LEU A 250 3.10 -6.50 -23.66
N PRO A 251 2.34 -7.59 -23.54
CA PRO A 251 1.35 -8.00 -24.55
C PRO A 251 0.32 -6.92 -24.88
N SER A 252 0.06 -5.99 -23.94
CA SER A 252 -0.87 -4.88 -24.10
C SER A 252 -0.34 -3.72 -24.96
N GLY A 253 0.81 -3.88 -25.63
CA GLY A 253 1.48 -2.78 -26.33
C GLY A 253 2.12 -1.74 -25.39
N CYS A 254 2.11 -1.99 -24.09
CA CYS A 254 2.80 -1.17 -23.10
C CYS A 254 4.27 -1.58 -23.00
N VAL A 255 5.12 -0.70 -22.46
CA VAL A 255 6.48 -1.07 -22.08
C VAL A 255 6.66 -0.91 -20.58
N ARG A 256 7.26 -1.93 -19.98
CA ARG A 256 7.75 -1.90 -18.60
C ARG A 256 9.22 -1.56 -18.61
N LEU A 257 9.56 -0.48 -17.95
CA LEU A 257 10.92 -0.11 -17.60
C LEU A 257 11.13 -0.39 -16.12
N ARG A 258 12.10 -1.23 -15.80
CA ARG A 258 12.48 -1.52 -14.43
C ARG A 258 13.83 -0.89 -14.12
N VAL A 259 13.91 -0.31 -12.93
CA VAL A 259 15.13 0.23 -12.35
C VAL A 259 15.32 -0.37 -10.98
N GLY A 260 16.34 -1.22 -10.85
CA GLY A 260 16.83 -1.69 -9.56
C GLY A 260 18.10 -0.95 -9.18
N LEU A 261 18.17 -0.39 -7.98
CA LEU A 261 19.43 0.11 -7.44
C LEU A 261 20.13 -1.00 -6.65
N LYS A 262 21.36 -1.30 -7.05
CA LYS A 262 22.26 -2.16 -6.28
C LYS A 262 23.29 -1.27 -5.61
N ARG A 263 23.28 -1.23 -4.28
CA ARG A 263 24.37 -0.59 -3.52
C ARG A 263 25.66 -1.35 -3.83
N ARG A 264 26.74 -0.61 -4.06
CA ARG A 264 28.08 -1.21 -4.10
C ARG A 264 28.43 -1.55 -2.65
N ASP A 265 28.61 -2.83 -2.39
CA ASP A 265 29.17 -3.33 -1.12
C ASP A 265 30.61 -2.84 -0.94
#